data_AF-A0A0W1JM20-F1
#
_entry.id   AF-A0A0W1JM20-F1
#
_cell.length_a   1.000
_cell.length_b   1.000
_cell.length_c   1.000
_cell.angle_alpha   90.00
_cell.angle_beta   90.00
_cell.angle_gamma   90.00
#
_symmetry.space_group_name_H-M   'P 1'
#
loop_
_entity.id
_entity.type
_entity.pdbx_description
1 polymer ?
#
loop_
_entity_poly.entity_id
_entity_poly.type
_entity_poly.pdbx_seq_one_letter_code
_entity_poly.pdbx_strand_id
1 'polypeptide(L)'
;MKLYELQPTHENIMAALADDLINRNKDVLRFKTLLDNIDDSCSIALDGKWGSGKTFFVKQLKTILEAYNPSFKDAATDNYTRIKSRMEAYKVHGDELQSIMILGQMIMTLTLYCLSFTK
;
A
#
# COMPACT_ATOMS: atom_id res chain seq x y z
N MET A 1 -10.17 11.28 25.30
CA MET A 1 -9.00 11.07 24.41
C MET A 1 -9.15 12.00 23.21
N LYS A 2 -8.21 12.91 22.98
CA LYS A 2 -8.19 13.68 21.72
C LYS A 2 -7.88 12.70 20.60
N LEU A 3 -8.84 12.46 19.69
CA LEU A 3 -8.57 11.82 18.41
C LEU A 3 -7.63 12.76 17.64
N TYR A 4 -6.34 12.50 17.70
CA TYR A 4 -5.44 13.02 16.67
C TYR A 4 -5.73 12.19 15.43
N GLU A 5 -6.67 12.66 14.62
CA GLU A 5 -6.93 12.08 13.31
C GLU A 5 -5.64 12.18 12.49
N LEU A 6 -4.97 11.04 12.34
CA LEU A 6 -3.69 10.97 11.65
C LEU A 6 -3.94 11.30 10.19
N GLN A 7 -3.52 12.49 9.79
CA GLN A 7 -3.73 12.97 8.43
C GLN A 7 -2.97 12.07 7.46
N PRO A 8 -3.53 11.73 6.29
CA PRO A 8 -2.90 10.85 5.31
C PRO A 8 -1.80 11.60 4.52
N THR A 9 -0.83 12.21 5.21
CA THR A 9 0.36 12.83 4.62
C THR A 9 1.41 11.77 4.30
N HIS A 10 2.38 12.09 3.45
CA HIS A 10 3.41 11.13 3.05
C HIS A 10 4.23 10.65 4.27
N GLU A 11 4.63 11.59 5.13
CA GLU A 11 5.43 11.33 6.33
C GLU A 11 4.68 10.42 7.31
N ASN A 12 3.39 10.69 7.54
CA ASN A 12 2.56 9.89 8.43
C ASN A 12 2.36 8.46 7.89
N ILE A 13 2.21 8.30 6.58
CA ILE A 13 2.07 6.99 5.94
C ILE A 13 3.37 6.20 6.07
N MET A 14 4.51 6.83 5.79
CA MET A 14 5.83 6.21 5.89
C MET A 14 6.11 5.77 7.33
N ALA A 15 5.90 6.66 8.30
CA ALA A 15 6.08 6.34 9.72
C ALA A 15 5.11 5.25 10.19
N ALA A 16 3.84 5.32 9.79
CA ALA A 16 2.85 4.30 10.16
C ALA A 16 3.20 2.91 9.62
N LEU A 17 3.85 2.81 8.45
CA LEU A 17 4.31 1.54 7.88
C LEU A 17 5.63 1.08 8.51
N ALA A 18 6.61 1.98 8.67
CA ALA A 18 7.94 1.65 9.19
C ALA A 18 7.90 1.24 10.67
N ASP A 19 7.07 1.92 11.48
CA ASP A 19 7.00 1.73 12.93
C ASP A 19 5.71 1.00 13.36
N ASP A 20 4.87 0.57 12.41
CA ASP A 20 3.57 -0.12 12.63
C ASP A 20 2.65 0.62 13.63
N LEU A 21 2.62 1.96 13.55
CA LEU A 21 1.97 2.83 14.55
C LEU A 21 0.47 2.56 14.77
N ILE A 22 -0.19 1.97 13.78
CA ILE A 22 -1.63 1.66 13.80
C ILE A 22 -1.92 0.16 13.75
N ASN A 23 -0.89 -0.69 13.89
CA ASN A 23 -0.98 -2.15 13.90
C ASN A 23 -1.79 -2.72 12.71
N ARG A 24 -1.53 -2.19 11.50
CA ARG A 24 -2.29 -2.54 10.29
C ARG A 24 -1.41 -3.07 9.16
N ASN A 25 -0.11 -3.23 9.40
CA ASN A 25 0.83 -3.72 8.40
C ASN A 25 0.46 -5.10 7.85
N LYS A 26 -0.04 -5.99 8.71
CA LYS A 26 -0.51 -7.33 8.30
C LYS A 26 -1.68 -7.26 7.29
N ASP A 27 -2.63 -6.37 7.51
CA ASP A 27 -3.78 -6.20 6.60
C ASP A 27 -3.35 -5.58 5.27
N VAL A 28 -2.43 -4.61 5.32
CA VAL A 28 -1.84 -4.00 4.12
C VAL A 28 -1.12 -5.06 3.28
N LEU A 29 -0.31 -5.92 3.89
CA LEU A 29 0.37 -7.00 3.18
C LEU A 29 -0.61 -8.02 2.60
N ARG A 30 -1.60 -8.46 3.39
CA ARG A 30 -2.62 -9.40 2.89
C ARG A 30 -3.36 -8.84 1.69
N PHE A 31 -3.67 -7.55 1.71
CA PHE A 31 -4.34 -6.90 0.59
C PHE A 31 -3.38 -6.71 -0.59
N LYS A 32 -2.09 -6.42 -0.38
CA LYS A 32 -1.08 -6.43 -1.43
C LYS A 32 -0.99 -7.79 -2.11
N THR A 33 -0.95 -8.88 -1.34
CA THR A 33 -0.98 -10.25 -1.90
C THR A 33 -2.26 -10.48 -2.72
N LEU A 34 -3.41 -10.03 -2.24
CA LEU A 34 -4.65 -10.08 -3.03
C LEU A 34 -4.49 -9.34 -4.36
N LEU A 35 -3.89 -8.15 -4.35
CA LEU A 35 -3.64 -7.37 -5.57
C LEU A 35 -2.67 -8.06 -6.54
N ASP A 36 -1.64 -8.74 -6.04
CA ASP A 36 -0.69 -9.47 -6.90
C ASP A 36 -1.34 -10.68 -7.60
N ASN A 37 -2.41 -11.23 -7.03
CA ASN A 37 -3.12 -12.39 -7.58
C ASN A 37 -4.29 -12.00 -8.51
N ILE A 38 -4.42 -10.71 -8.84
CA ILE A 38 -5.42 -10.23 -9.80
C ILE A 38 -4.76 -10.13 -11.17
N ASP A 39 -5.14 -11.05 -12.07
CA ASP A 39 -4.58 -11.10 -13.43
C ASP A 39 -5.25 -10.10 -14.40
N ASP A 40 -6.48 -9.66 -14.10
CA ASP A 40 -7.29 -8.79 -14.96
C ASP A 40 -7.52 -7.40 -14.36
N SER A 41 -7.79 -6.40 -15.21
CA SER A 41 -8.19 -5.08 -14.75
C SER A 41 -9.51 -5.16 -13.97
N CYS A 42 -9.47 -4.89 -12.66
CA CYS A 42 -10.65 -4.86 -11.81
C CYS A 42 -10.77 -3.54 -11.05
N SER A 43 -11.98 -3.28 -10.53
CA SER A 43 -12.24 -2.19 -9.60
C SER A 43 -12.58 -2.78 -8.24
N ILE A 44 -11.87 -2.35 -7.20
CA ILE A 44 -12.09 -2.80 -5.82
C ILE A 44 -12.68 -1.65 -5.02
N ALA A 45 -13.86 -1.87 -4.46
CA ALA A 45 -14.50 -0.93 -3.55
C ALA A 45 -14.12 -1.27 -2.11
N LEU A 46 -13.61 -0.28 -1.36
CA LEU A 46 -13.37 -0.40 0.07
C LEU A 46 -14.58 0.14 0.82
N ASP A 47 -15.41 -0.77 1.35
CA ASP A 47 -16.52 -0.39 2.23
C ASP A 47 -16.06 -0.27 3.69
N GLY A 48 -16.58 0.74 4.39
CA GLY A 48 -16.27 1.00 5.78
C GLY A 48 -16.87 2.30 6.28
N LYS A 49 -17.04 2.43 7.60
CA LYS A 49 -17.65 3.61 8.24
C LYS A 49 -16.87 4.90 7.93
N TRP A 50 -17.55 6.04 8.03
CA TRP A 50 -16.86 7.34 7.99
C TRP A 50 -15.78 7.40 9.08
N GLY A 51 -14.62 7.97 8.76
CA GLY A 51 -13.48 8.04 9.69
C GLY A 51 -12.73 6.72 9.93
N SER A 52 -13.07 5.61 9.26
CA SER A 52 -12.38 4.32 9.46
C SER A 52 -10.98 4.22 8.84
N GLY A 53 -10.43 5.32 8.31
CA GLY A 53 -9.09 5.35 7.74
C GLY A 53 -8.95 4.67 6.36
N LYS A 54 -10.02 4.63 5.55
CA LYS A 54 -9.99 4.08 4.17
C LYS A 54 -8.97 4.78 3.28
N THR A 55 -9.00 6.12 3.24
CA THR A 55 -8.04 6.91 2.45
C THR A 55 -6.60 6.68 2.91
N PHE A 56 -6.40 6.59 4.23
CA PHE A 56 -5.09 6.27 4.79
C PHE A 56 -4.62 4.87 4.35
N PHE A 57 -5.54 3.89 4.28
CA PHE A 57 -5.25 2.52 3.82
C PHE A 57 -4.82 2.47 2.36
N VAL A 58 -5.55 3.14 1.48
CA VAL A 58 -5.21 3.19 0.05
C VAL A 58 -3.83 3.81 -0.15
N LYS A 59 -3.48 4.85 0.61
CA LYS A 59 -2.14 5.45 0.55
C LYS A 59 -1.05 4.52 1.09
N GLN A 60 -1.31 3.79 2.17
CA GLN A 60 -0.39 2.75 2.67
C GLN A 60 -0.13 1.67 1.61
N LEU A 61 -1.18 1.19 0.95
CA LEU A 61 -1.07 0.20 -0.12
C LEU A 61 -0.25 0.72 -1.29
N LYS A 62 -0.52 1.95 -1.74
CA LYS A 62 0.26 2.60 -2.79
C LYS A 62 1.75 2.65 -2.43
N THR A 63 2.09 3.11 -1.23
CA THR A 63 3.48 3.20 -0.76
C THR A 63 4.17 1.82 -0.73
N ILE A 64 3.45 0.76 -0.35
CA ILE A 64 3.99 -0.60 -0.39
C ILE A 64 4.21 -1.06 -1.83
N LEU A 65 3.25 -0.87 -2.72
CA LEU A 65 3.43 -1.22 -4.14
C LEU A 65 4.62 -0.48 -4.76
N GLU A 66 4.80 0.80 -4.44
CA GLU A 66 5.97 1.59 -4.84
C GLU A 66 7.27 1.02 -4.26
N ALA A 67 7.28 0.65 -2.97
CA ALA A 67 8.45 0.04 -2.33
C ALA A 67 8.89 -1.24 -3.04
N TYR A 68 7.94 -2.13 -3.35
CA TYR A 68 8.18 -3.43 -3.96
C TYR A 68 8.25 -3.39 -5.50
N ASN A 69 8.25 -2.21 -6.12
CA ASN A 69 8.42 -2.03 -7.56
C ASN A 69 9.85 -1.58 -7.91
N PRO A 70 10.71 -2.47 -8.43
CA PRO A 70 12.06 -2.14 -8.88
C PRO A 70 12.23 -1.03 -9.91
N SER A 71 11.19 -0.65 -10.64
CA SER A 71 11.27 0.51 -11.54
C SER A 71 10.85 1.83 -10.92
N PHE A 72 10.40 1.82 -9.67
CA PHE A 72 10.16 3.05 -8.96
C PHE A 72 11.50 3.62 -8.47
N LYS A 73 11.93 4.73 -9.09
CA LYS A 73 13.28 5.32 -8.90
C LYS A 73 13.61 5.67 -7.45
N ASP A 74 12.59 5.96 -6.65
CA ASP A 74 12.76 6.35 -5.24
C ASP A 74 12.72 5.14 -4.27
N ALA A 75 12.47 3.92 -4.76
CA ALA A 75 12.34 2.70 -3.95
C ALA A 75 13.64 2.28 -3.22
N ALA A 76 14.77 2.91 -3.53
CA ALA A 76 16.07 2.72 -2.90
C ALA A 76 16.34 3.70 -1.73
N THR A 77 15.40 4.59 -1.40
CA THR A 77 15.56 5.48 -0.23
C THR A 77 15.50 4.70 1.09
N ASP A 78 16.15 5.24 2.12
CA ASP A 78 16.21 4.65 3.48
C ASP A 78 14.81 4.26 4.00
N ASN A 79 13.81 5.12 3.75
CA ASN A 79 12.44 4.90 4.19
C ASN A 79 11.83 3.61 3.63
N TYR A 80 11.93 3.36 2.31
CA TYR A 80 11.38 2.13 1.73
C TYR A 80 12.14 0.89 2.17
N THR A 81 13.45 1.01 2.42
CA THR A 81 14.25 -0.09 2.96
C THR A 81 13.80 -0.46 4.37
N ARG A 82 13.57 0.53 5.24
CA ARG A 82 13.02 0.32 6.58
C ARG A 82 11.64 -0.32 6.54
N ILE A 83 10.77 0.14 5.64
CA ILE A 83 9.43 -0.45 5.45
C ILE A 83 9.54 -1.92 5.01
N LYS A 84 10.37 -2.25 4.01
CA LYS A 84 10.58 -3.64 3.57
C LYS A 84 11.05 -4.53 4.71
N SER A 85 12.06 -4.08 5.46
CA SER A 85 12.57 -4.80 6.63
C SER A 85 11.49 -5.02 7.69
N ARG A 86 10.63 -4.02 7.94
CA ARG A 86 9.51 -4.15 8.86
C ARG A 86 8.47 -5.15 8.36
N MET A 87 8.17 -5.12 7.07
CA MET A 87 7.19 -6.01 6.45
C MET A 87 7.65 -7.46 6.41
N GLU A 88 8.95 -7.72 6.35
CA GLU A 88 9.51 -9.08 6.41
C GLU A 88 9.11 -9.81 7.69
N ALA A 89 8.94 -9.10 8.81
CA ALA A 89 8.48 -9.67 10.07
C ALA A 89 7.05 -10.25 10.02
N TYR A 90 6.27 -9.88 9.00
CA TYR A 90 4.87 -10.33 8.83
C TYR A 90 4.71 -11.31 7.67
N LYS A 91 5.77 -11.60 6.90
CA LYS A 91 5.73 -12.67 5.91
C LYS A 91 5.60 -13.99 6.65
N VAL A 92 4.42 -14.58 6.57
CA VAL A 92 4.21 -15.97 6.98
C VAL A 92 5.06 -16.84 6.05
N HIS A 93 5.75 -17.83 6.62
CA HIS A 93 6.77 -18.70 6.04
C HIS A 93 6.36 -19.51 4.78
N GLY A 94 5.27 -19.17 4.09
CA GLY A 94 4.64 -19.98 3.05
C GLY A 94 4.58 -19.40 1.64
N ASP A 95 5.01 -18.17 1.37
CA ASP A 95 5.01 -17.59 0.03
C ASP A 95 6.44 -17.22 -0.42
N GLU A 96 7.25 -18.27 -0.59
CA GLU A 96 8.49 -18.22 -1.36
C GLU A 96 8.16 -18.35 -2.87
N LEU A 97 7.23 -17.52 -3.38
CA LEU A 97 6.93 -17.43 -4.79
C LEU A 97 6.59 -15.99 -5.17
N GLN A 98 6.94 -15.63 -6.41
CA GLN A 98 6.75 -14.34 -7.08
C GLN A 98 7.93 -13.35 -6.97
N SER A 99 9.12 -13.84 -7.30
CA SER A 99 10.09 -13.09 -8.12
C SER A 99 9.62 -12.91 -9.58
N ILE A 100 8.31 -12.89 -9.86
CA ILE A 100 7.75 -12.92 -11.21
C ILE A 100 6.76 -11.76 -11.36
N MET A 101 7.02 -10.97 -12.41
CA MET A 101 6.26 -9.82 -12.90
C MET A 101 6.27 -8.54 -12.07
N ILE A 102 7.42 -7.89 -12.08
CA ILE A 102 7.47 -6.42 -12.04
C ILE A 102 7.36 -5.95 -13.50
N LEU A 103 6.73 -4.79 -13.70
CA LEU A 103 6.78 -3.94 -14.89
C LEU A 103 5.96 -4.39 -16.10
N GLY A 104 4.77 -3.81 -16.25
CA GLY A 104 4.05 -3.93 -17.50
C GLY A 104 2.96 -2.90 -17.69
N GLN A 105 1.84 -3.01 -16.96
CA GLN A 105 0.62 -2.31 -17.40
C GLN A 105 -0.23 -1.64 -16.31
N MET A 106 0.03 -1.83 -15.02
CA MET A 106 -0.95 -1.41 -14.00
C MET A 106 -0.82 0.04 -13.49
N ILE A 107 0.21 0.79 -13.91
CA ILE A 107 0.37 2.20 -13.50
C ILE A 107 -0.44 3.18 -14.37
N MET A 108 -0.97 2.76 -15.53
CA MET A 108 -1.62 3.71 -16.44
C MET A 108 -3.11 4.00 -16.14
N THR A 109 -3.79 3.20 -15.33
CA THR A 109 -5.26 3.34 -15.14
C THR A 109 -5.66 3.94 -13.78
N LEU A 110 -4.77 3.94 -12.77
CA LEU A 110 -5.12 4.48 -11.44
C LEU A 110 -5.10 6.03 -11.36
N THR A 111 -4.65 6.71 -12.41
CA THR A 111 -4.64 8.20 -12.46
C THR A 111 -5.86 8.78 -13.19
N LEU A 112 -6.65 8.00 -13.94
CA LEU A 112 -7.77 8.56 -14.73
C LEU A 112 -9.14 8.54 -14.03
N TYR A 113 -9.40 7.65 -13.06
CA TYR A 113 -10.76 7.55 -12.48
C TYR A 113 -11.02 8.46 -11.27
N CYS A 114 -10.00 8.97 -10.59
CA CYS A 114 -10.21 9.96 -9.52
C CYS A 114 -10.63 11.36 -10.02
N LEU A 115 -10.50 11.66 -11.31
CA LEU A 115 -10.89 12.96 -11.90
C LEU A 115 -12.31 12.99 -12.48
N SER A 116 -13.03 11.86 -12.50
CA SER A 116 -14.37 11.78 -13.12
C SER A 116 -15.54 11.72 -12.12
N PHE A 117 -15.29 11.78 -10.80
CA PHE A 117 -16.36 11.81 -9.78
C PHE A 117 -16.50 13.15 -9.04
N THR A 118 -15.94 14.22 -9.61
CA THR A 118 -16.30 15.60 -9.26
C THR A 118 -16.80 16.33 -10.50
N LYS A 119 -18.01 15.98 -10.94
CA LYS A 119 -18.97 16.88 -11.56
C LYS A 119 -20.38 16.45 -11.18
#